data_AF-A0A067DPC0-F1
#
_entry.id   AF-A0A067DPC0-F1
#
_cell.length_a   1.000
_cell.length_b   1.000
_cell.length_c   1.000
_cell.angle_alpha   90.00
_cell.angle_beta   90.00
_cell.angle_gamma   90.00
#
_symmetry.space_group_name_H-M   'P 1'
#
loop_
_entity.id
_entity.type
_entity.pdbx_description
1 polymer ?
#
loop_
_entity_poly.entity_id
_entity_poly.type
_entity_poly.pdbx_seq_one_letter_code
_entity_poly.pdbx_strand_id
1 'polypeptide(L)'
;FKPAESVKLFYLGKELEDHKSLADQNVRPNSLIHLIRTKIHLLPRAQKLPGENKSLRPPGAFKKKSDLSVKDGHVFLMEYCEERPLLLSNAGMGANLCTYYQKSSPGDQAGALLCSGNNCLGNVLTLEPGDKSPFLGDIKAGCSQSSLETNMYRAPVFTHKVATTDFLLVRSAKGKISIRRIDKVAVVAQQ
;
A
#
# COMPACT_ATOMS: atom_id res chain seq x y z
N PHE A 1 -12.01 -3.67 -31.90
CA PHE A 1 -11.67 -4.46 -30.69
C PHE A 1 -10.56 -5.43 -31.06
N LYS A 2 -9.35 -5.31 -30.51
CA LYS A 2 -8.34 -6.38 -30.70
C LYS A 2 -8.78 -7.59 -29.89
N PRO A 3 -8.66 -8.83 -30.39
CA PRO A 3 -9.02 -10.02 -29.62
C PRO A 3 -8.27 -9.96 -28.30
N ALA A 4 -8.99 -9.96 -27.20
CA ALA A 4 -8.39 -9.97 -25.88
C ALA A 4 -7.47 -11.19 -25.82
N GLU A 5 -6.19 -10.98 -25.47
CA GLU A 5 -5.29 -12.09 -25.19
C GLU A 5 -6.00 -13.01 -24.19
N SER A 6 -6.24 -14.28 -24.58
CA SER A 6 -7.00 -15.22 -23.78
C SER A 6 -6.26 -15.46 -22.46
N VAL A 7 -6.93 -15.09 -21.36
CA VAL A 7 -6.55 -15.54 -20.03
C VAL A 7 -7.27 -16.85 -19.85
N LYS A 8 -6.55 -17.94 -19.60
CA LYS A 8 -7.16 -19.22 -19.27
C LYS A 8 -6.99 -19.47 -17.79
N LEU A 9 -8.09 -19.73 -17.10
CA LEU A 9 -8.04 -20.13 -15.69
C LEU A 9 -8.18 -21.65 -15.64
N PHE A 10 -7.39 -22.30 -14.78
CA PHE A 10 -7.49 -23.73 -14.55
C PHE A 10 -7.68 -24.01 -13.06
N TYR A 11 -8.64 -24.87 -12.75
CA TYR A 11 -8.88 -25.38 -11.40
C TYR A 11 -8.90 -26.90 -11.45
N LEU A 12 -8.10 -27.55 -10.59
CA LEU A 12 -7.92 -29.01 -10.58
C LEU A 12 -7.63 -29.60 -11.98
N GLY A 13 -6.81 -28.90 -12.76
CA GLY A 13 -6.43 -29.30 -14.12
C GLY A 13 -7.49 -29.08 -15.20
N LYS A 14 -8.66 -28.53 -14.88
CA LYS A 14 -9.73 -28.21 -15.85
C LYS A 14 -9.77 -26.73 -16.17
N GLU A 15 -9.85 -26.38 -17.45
CA GLU A 15 -10.04 -25.01 -17.90
C GLU A 15 -11.44 -24.51 -17.46
N LEU A 16 -11.47 -23.34 -16.84
CA LEU A 16 -12.69 -22.65 -16.43
C LEU A 16 -13.19 -21.75 -17.57
N GLU A 17 -14.50 -21.63 -17.68
CA GLU A 17 -15.19 -20.78 -18.64
C GLU A 17 -15.18 -19.31 -18.19
N ASP A 18 -14.84 -18.40 -19.11
CA ASP A 18 -14.69 -16.96 -18.85
C ASP A 18 -16.00 -16.26 -18.41
N HIS A 19 -17.16 -16.80 -18.76
CA HIS A 19 -18.47 -16.17 -18.57
C HIS A 19 -19.28 -16.74 -17.40
N LYS A 20 -18.69 -17.61 -16.58
CA LYS A 20 -19.32 -18.19 -15.40
C LYS A 20 -18.58 -17.75 -14.14
N SER A 21 -19.30 -17.55 -13.04
CA SER A 21 -18.65 -17.25 -11.77
C SER A 21 -17.81 -18.45 -11.30
N LEU A 22 -16.83 -18.20 -10.43
CA LEU A 22 -16.04 -19.28 -9.83
C LEU A 22 -16.92 -20.26 -9.04
N ALA A 23 -17.96 -19.75 -8.38
CA ALA A 23 -18.91 -20.55 -7.61
C ALA A 23 -19.73 -21.48 -8.53
N ASP A 24 -20.22 -20.97 -9.67
CA ASP A 24 -20.99 -21.77 -10.66
C ASP A 24 -20.15 -22.90 -11.26
N GLN A 25 -18.82 -22.76 -11.22
CA GLN A 25 -17.86 -23.74 -11.72
C GLN A 25 -17.29 -24.62 -10.60
N ASN A 26 -17.93 -24.65 -9.43
CA ASN A 26 -17.57 -25.46 -8.26
C ASN A 26 -16.16 -25.17 -7.69
N VAL A 27 -15.64 -23.97 -7.91
CA VAL A 27 -14.40 -23.53 -7.26
C VAL A 27 -14.73 -23.14 -5.83
N ARG A 28 -14.16 -23.86 -4.86
CA ARG A 28 -14.39 -23.60 -3.43
C ARG A 28 -13.61 -22.36 -2.99
N PRO A 29 -14.07 -21.61 -1.97
CA PRO A 29 -13.24 -20.61 -1.31
C PRO A 29 -11.89 -21.21 -0.90
N ASN A 30 -10.83 -20.40 -0.94
CA ASN A 30 -9.45 -20.80 -0.62
C ASN A 30 -8.85 -21.88 -1.55
N SER A 31 -9.39 -22.04 -2.77
CA SER A 31 -8.82 -22.93 -3.78
C SER A 31 -7.63 -22.32 -4.52
N LEU A 32 -6.71 -23.18 -4.98
CA LEU A 32 -5.64 -22.79 -5.88
C LEU A 32 -6.13 -22.81 -7.35
N ILE A 33 -5.96 -21.68 -8.04
CA ILE A 33 -6.32 -21.51 -9.46
C ILE A 33 -5.05 -21.17 -10.23
N HIS A 34 -4.80 -21.87 -11.34
CA HIS A 34 -3.71 -21.55 -12.25
C HIS A 34 -4.20 -20.57 -13.31
N LEU A 35 -3.58 -19.39 -13.36
CA LEU A 35 -3.82 -18.42 -14.44
C LEU A 35 -2.74 -18.61 -15.51
N ILE A 36 -3.16 -19.02 -16.71
CA ILE A 36 -2.29 -19.20 -17.87
C ILE A 36 -2.50 -18.04 -18.84
N ARG A 37 -1.41 -17.37 -19.20
CA ARG A 37 -1.42 -16.25 -20.14
C ARG A 37 -0.15 -16.24 -20.97
N THR A 38 -0.28 -15.99 -22.26
CA THR A 38 0.85 -16.05 -23.22
C THR A 38 1.84 -14.90 -23.09
N LYS A 39 1.49 -13.83 -22.39
CA LYS A 39 2.33 -12.64 -22.27
C LYS A 39 2.14 -11.95 -20.93
N ILE A 40 3.18 -11.83 -20.11
CA ILE A 40 3.09 -11.05 -18.87
C ILE A 40 3.93 -9.78 -19.03
N HIS A 41 3.37 -8.64 -18.67
CA HIS A 41 4.08 -7.37 -18.76
C HIS A 41 4.76 -7.03 -17.44
N LEU A 42 6.06 -6.83 -17.45
CA LEU A 42 6.77 -6.33 -16.27
C LEU A 42 6.60 -4.82 -16.18
N LEU A 43 6.12 -4.34 -15.04
CA LEU A 43 6.08 -2.91 -14.73
C LEU A 43 7.36 -2.54 -13.98
N PRO A 44 7.95 -1.37 -14.29
CA PRO A 44 9.13 -0.91 -13.58
C PRO A 44 8.82 -0.56 -12.12
N ARG A 45 9.86 -0.47 -11.31
CA ARG A 45 9.80 0.27 -10.03
C ARG A 45 9.51 1.75 -10.32
N ALA A 46 9.07 2.50 -9.30
CA ALA A 46 8.75 3.93 -9.47
C ALA A 46 9.88 4.66 -10.22
N GLN A 47 9.55 5.31 -11.33
CA GLN A 47 10.56 5.82 -12.26
C GLN A 47 10.36 7.29 -12.62
N LYS A 48 9.13 7.81 -12.54
CA LYS A 48 8.86 9.20 -12.94
C LYS A 48 8.77 10.10 -11.73
N LEU A 49 9.76 10.96 -11.59
CA LEU A 49 9.59 12.18 -10.82
C LEU A 49 8.60 13.08 -11.58
N PRO A 50 7.61 13.70 -10.90
CA PRO A 50 6.75 14.68 -11.54
C PRO A 50 7.63 15.83 -12.08
N GLY A 51 7.35 16.30 -13.31
CA GLY A 51 8.06 17.45 -13.85
C GLY A 51 7.85 18.71 -13.01
N GLU A 52 8.79 19.66 -13.07
CA GLU A 52 8.88 20.83 -12.17
C GLU A 52 7.57 21.63 -12.02
N ASN A 53 6.74 21.67 -13.07
CA ASN A 53 5.46 22.40 -13.08
C ASN A 53 4.24 21.60 -12.59
N LYS A 54 4.43 20.39 -12.05
CA LYS A 54 3.33 19.56 -11.55
C LYS A 54 3.20 19.66 -10.03
N SER A 55 1.97 19.76 -9.56
CA SER A 55 1.68 19.66 -8.13
C SER A 55 2.12 18.28 -7.61
N LEU A 56 2.91 18.27 -6.54
CA LEU A 56 3.46 17.07 -5.92
C LEU A 56 2.56 16.50 -4.82
N ARG A 57 1.54 17.27 -4.38
CA ARG A 57 0.66 16.90 -3.27
C ARG A 57 -0.79 16.71 -3.73
N PRO A 58 -1.54 15.79 -3.12
CA PRO A 58 -2.98 15.72 -3.30
C PRO A 58 -3.69 17.04 -2.90
N PRO A 59 -4.84 17.37 -3.51
CA PRO A 59 -5.45 16.64 -4.63
C PRO A 59 -4.78 16.94 -5.98
N GLY A 60 -3.94 17.98 -6.06
CA GLY A 60 -3.36 18.47 -7.32
C GLY A 60 -2.47 17.47 -8.05
N ALA A 61 -1.84 16.54 -7.33
CA ALA A 61 -1.01 15.46 -7.89
C ALA A 61 -1.82 14.37 -8.62
N PHE A 62 -3.10 14.19 -8.29
CA PHE A 62 -3.93 13.10 -8.78
C PHE A 62 -5.26 13.64 -9.33
N LYS A 63 -5.24 14.14 -10.57
CA LYS A 63 -6.41 14.80 -11.18
C LYS A 63 -7.28 13.85 -11.97
N LYS A 64 -6.73 12.73 -12.45
CA LYS A 64 -7.39 11.75 -13.32
C LYS A 64 -7.28 10.35 -12.74
N LYS A 65 -8.23 9.47 -13.07
CA LYS A 65 -8.19 8.05 -12.66
C LYS A 65 -6.90 7.32 -13.10
N SER A 66 -6.31 7.74 -14.23
CA SER A 66 -5.03 7.22 -14.70
C SER A 66 -3.86 7.49 -13.75
N ASP A 67 -3.96 8.56 -12.95
CA ASP A 67 -2.91 8.99 -12.03
C ASP A 67 -2.88 8.10 -10.78
N LEU A 68 -4.00 7.44 -10.46
CA LEU A 68 -4.12 6.41 -9.41
C LEU A 68 -3.70 5.01 -9.90
N SER A 69 -3.20 4.89 -11.14
CA SER A 69 -2.79 3.61 -11.70
C SER A 69 -1.46 3.16 -11.10
N VAL A 70 -1.40 1.89 -10.69
CA VAL A 70 -0.18 1.22 -10.22
C VAL A 70 0.89 0.98 -11.30
N LYS A 71 0.76 1.61 -12.47
CA LYS A 71 1.78 1.55 -13.55
C LYS A 71 3.05 2.33 -13.22
N ASP A 72 2.96 3.27 -12.29
CA ASP A 72 4.05 4.14 -11.86
C ASP A 72 3.91 4.47 -10.37
N GLY A 73 4.86 5.21 -9.80
CA GLY A 73 4.90 5.59 -8.37
C GLY A 73 5.24 4.43 -7.43
N HIS A 74 5.58 4.70 -6.17
CA HIS A 74 5.89 3.62 -5.22
C HIS A 74 4.62 2.88 -4.76
N VAL A 75 4.74 1.57 -4.53
CA VAL A 75 3.64 0.69 -4.09
C VAL A 75 3.90 0.17 -2.70
N PHE A 76 3.10 0.64 -1.76
CA PHE A 76 3.16 0.21 -0.37
C PHE A 76 1.91 -0.62 -0.08
N LEU A 77 2.11 -1.82 0.48
CA LEU A 77 1.01 -2.65 0.95
C LEU A 77 0.79 -2.40 2.44
N MET A 78 -0.43 -2.04 2.79
CA MET A 78 -0.90 -1.83 4.16
C MET A 78 -1.85 -2.98 4.52
N GLU A 79 -1.36 -3.97 5.25
CA GLU A 79 -2.11 -5.17 5.64
C GLU A 79 -2.73 -4.94 7.02
N TYR A 80 -4.07 -5.02 7.12
CA TYR A 80 -4.74 -4.80 8.40
C TYR A 80 -4.73 -6.08 9.24
N CYS A 81 -4.32 -5.98 10.50
CA CYS A 81 -4.40 -7.09 11.47
C CYS A 81 -5.83 -7.46 11.81
N GLU A 82 -6.74 -6.49 11.80
CA GLU A 82 -8.15 -6.72 12.10
C GLU A 82 -8.81 -7.46 10.95
N GLU A 83 -9.54 -8.55 11.26
CA GLU A 83 -10.36 -9.27 10.27
C GLU A 83 -11.41 -8.34 9.63
N ARG A 84 -11.95 -7.41 10.43
CA ARG A 84 -13.00 -6.47 10.03
C ARG A 84 -12.67 -5.07 10.55
N PRO A 85 -11.75 -4.33 9.88
CA PRO A 85 -11.43 -2.97 10.27
C PRO A 85 -12.69 -2.09 10.22
N LEU A 86 -12.86 -1.21 11.21
CA LEU A 86 -14.07 -0.39 11.36
C LEU A 86 -14.30 0.53 10.15
N LEU A 87 -13.23 1.14 9.65
CA LEU A 87 -13.25 2.10 8.55
C LEU A 87 -12.16 1.78 7.52
N LEU A 88 -12.51 1.79 6.24
CA LEU A 88 -11.56 1.55 5.14
C LEU A 88 -11.65 2.67 4.11
N SER A 89 -10.49 3.08 3.62
CA SER A 89 -10.38 4.07 2.55
C SER A 89 -10.87 3.51 1.22
N ASN A 90 -11.70 4.28 0.53
CA ASN A 90 -12.07 4.00 -0.86
C ASN A 90 -10.94 4.36 -1.83
N ALA A 91 -10.99 3.80 -3.03
CA ALA A 91 -10.03 4.13 -4.09
C ALA A 91 -9.99 5.65 -4.37
N GLY A 92 -8.80 6.24 -4.29
CA GLY A 92 -8.57 7.68 -4.50
C GLY A 92 -8.59 8.52 -3.21
N MET A 93 -9.02 7.96 -2.08
CA MET A 93 -8.79 8.60 -0.78
C MET A 93 -7.31 8.54 -0.41
N GLY A 94 -6.80 9.64 0.15
CA GLY A 94 -5.43 9.71 0.66
C GLY A 94 -5.34 9.30 2.13
N ALA A 95 -4.18 8.80 2.51
CA ALA A 95 -3.79 8.62 3.91
C ALA A 95 -2.39 9.22 4.10
N ASN A 96 -2.11 9.70 5.30
CA ASN A 96 -0.81 10.20 5.68
C ASN A 96 -0.07 9.10 6.44
N LEU A 97 1.14 8.76 6.00
CA LEU A 97 2.04 7.94 6.79
C LEU A 97 2.85 8.88 7.68
N CYS A 98 2.64 8.80 8.98
CA CYS A 98 3.29 9.65 9.97
C CYS A 98 4.20 8.81 10.87
N THR A 99 5.24 9.41 11.41
CA THR A 99 6.05 8.84 12.48
C THR A 99 6.11 9.83 13.63
N TYR A 100 5.53 9.45 14.76
CA TYR A 100 5.60 10.22 16.00
C TYR A 100 6.88 9.89 16.73
N TYR A 101 7.66 10.89 17.14
CA TYR A 101 8.85 10.73 17.96
C TYR A 101 8.67 11.49 19.28
N GLN A 102 8.76 10.78 20.41
CA GLN A 102 8.69 11.40 21.73
C GLN A 102 10.09 11.82 22.16
N LYS A 103 10.33 13.12 22.35
CA LYS A 103 11.63 13.61 22.82
C LYS A 103 11.92 13.10 24.23
N SER A 104 13.18 12.76 24.47
CA SER A 104 13.64 12.42 25.83
C SER A 104 13.85 13.66 26.70
N SER A 105 14.19 14.78 26.07
CA SER A 105 14.38 16.08 26.73
C SER A 105 14.11 17.21 25.73
N PRO A 106 13.87 18.46 26.17
CA PRO A 106 13.62 19.58 25.27
C PRO A 106 14.77 19.87 24.27
N GLY A 107 16.00 19.45 24.60
CA GLY A 107 17.19 19.59 23.72
C GLY A 107 17.44 18.41 22.78
N ASP A 108 16.59 17.38 22.78
CA ASP A 108 16.75 16.19 21.96
C ASP A 108 16.53 16.49 20.47
N GLN A 109 17.56 16.23 19.65
CA GLN A 109 17.55 16.45 18.20
C GLN A 109 17.41 15.16 17.39
N ALA A 110 17.25 14.00 18.03
CA ALA A 110 17.16 12.72 17.32
C ALA A 110 15.92 12.66 16.41
N GLY A 111 14.82 13.32 16.79
CA GLY A 111 13.63 13.47 15.94
C GLY A 111 13.93 14.16 14.60
N ALA A 112 14.79 15.19 14.60
CA ALA A 112 15.19 15.89 13.37
C ALA A 112 16.08 15.02 12.48
N LEU A 113 16.93 14.17 13.08
CA LEU A 113 17.75 13.20 12.33
C LEU A 113 16.89 12.13 11.65
N LEU A 114 15.76 11.75 12.24
CA LEU A 114 14.80 10.84 11.59
C LEU A 114 14.21 11.46 10.31
N CYS A 115 13.93 12.78 10.31
CA CYS A 115 13.45 13.49 9.13
C CYS A 115 14.45 13.48 7.95
N SER A 116 15.75 13.53 8.24
CA SER A 116 16.81 13.57 7.23
C SER A 116 17.29 12.20 6.77
N GLY A 117 16.85 11.13 7.43
CA GLY A 117 17.26 9.77 7.07
C GLY A 117 16.61 9.30 5.76
N ASN A 118 17.42 8.80 4.83
CA ASN A 118 16.98 8.23 3.54
C ASN A 118 15.94 7.08 3.66
N ASN A 119 15.73 6.53 4.86
CA ASN A 119 14.78 5.44 5.13
C ASN A 119 13.46 5.90 5.77
N CYS A 120 13.33 7.17 6.15
CA CYS A 120 12.11 7.68 6.75
C CYS A 120 11.07 7.94 5.65
N LEU A 121 9.97 7.19 5.71
CA LEU A 121 8.87 7.31 4.76
C LEU A 121 7.71 8.01 5.45
N GLY A 122 7.22 9.07 4.82
CA GLY A 122 6.15 9.89 5.36
C GLY A 122 6.64 11.05 6.21
N ASN A 123 5.71 11.66 6.95
CA ASN A 123 5.99 12.85 7.76
C ASN A 123 6.46 12.43 9.16
N VAL A 124 7.40 13.16 9.74
CA VAL A 124 7.82 12.96 11.14
C VAL A 124 7.23 14.08 11.98
N LEU A 125 6.57 13.71 13.07
CA LEU A 125 5.98 14.61 14.06
C LEU A 125 6.74 14.41 15.37
N THR A 126 7.32 15.49 15.88
CA THR A 126 8.06 15.45 17.13
C THR A 126 7.15 15.92 18.26
N LEU A 127 7.09 15.14 19.35
CA LEU A 127 6.33 15.42 20.55
C LEU A 127 7.30 15.84 21.66
N GLU A 128 6.94 16.89 22.39
CA GLU A 128 7.70 17.34 23.56
C GLU A 128 7.46 16.40 24.76
N PRO A 129 8.37 16.34 25.76
CA PRO A 129 8.28 15.39 26.88
C PRO A 129 6.96 15.44 27.67
N GLY A 130 6.26 16.58 27.67
CA GLY A 130 4.97 16.76 28.34
C GLY A 130 3.75 16.55 27.45
N ASP A 131 3.93 16.33 26.14
CA ASP A 131 2.82 16.12 25.22
C ASP A 131 2.17 14.76 25.43
N LYS A 132 0.85 14.71 25.25
CA LYS A 132 0.10 13.45 25.32
C LYS A 132 0.29 12.65 24.04
N SER A 133 0.35 11.33 24.19
CA SER A 133 0.37 10.40 23.05
C SER A 133 -0.88 10.58 22.18
N PRO A 134 -0.75 10.50 20.84
CA PRO A 134 -1.89 10.50 19.92
C PRO A 134 -2.66 9.17 19.91
N PHE A 135 -2.22 8.18 20.69
CA PHE A 135 -2.81 6.85 20.84
C PHE A 135 -3.28 6.64 22.29
N LEU A 136 -4.06 5.58 22.51
CA LEU A 136 -4.41 5.14 23.87
C LEU A 136 -3.18 4.71 24.70
N GLY A 137 -2.13 4.22 24.04
CA GLY A 137 -0.86 3.86 24.66
C GLY A 137 0.19 4.96 24.56
N ASP A 138 1.09 5.02 25.53
CA ASP A 138 2.17 6.00 25.56
C ASP A 138 3.31 5.66 24.59
N ILE A 139 3.88 6.69 23.98
CA ILE A 139 5.18 6.60 23.29
C ILE A 139 6.25 6.97 24.30
N LYS A 140 7.16 6.04 24.58
CA LYS A 140 8.24 6.28 25.55
C LYS A 140 9.19 7.37 25.05
N ALA A 141 9.73 8.15 25.99
CA ALA A 141 10.84 9.07 25.74
C ALA A 141 11.96 8.43 24.90
N GLY A 142 12.35 9.10 23.82
CA GLY A 142 13.38 8.64 22.88
C GLY A 142 12.90 7.60 21.87
N CYS A 143 11.63 7.20 21.91
CA CYS A 143 11.06 6.21 20.99
C CYS A 143 10.21 6.86 19.91
N SER A 144 9.99 6.11 18.82
CA SER A 144 9.09 6.50 17.74
C SER A 144 8.03 5.45 17.45
N GLN A 145 6.86 5.90 17.00
CA GLN A 145 5.78 5.05 16.51
C GLN A 145 5.27 5.56 15.17
N SER A 146 5.33 4.72 14.12
CA SER A 146 4.71 5.02 12.84
C SER A 146 3.20 4.77 12.88
N SER A 147 2.46 5.54 12.10
CA SER A 147 1.00 5.54 12.07
C SER A 147 0.48 5.78 10.67
N LEU A 148 -0.61 5.10 10.33
CA LEU A 148 -1.45 5.46 9.19
C LEU A 148 -2.55 6.40 9.69
N GLU A 149 -2.63 7.57 9.09
CA GLU A 149 -3.58 8.61 9.47
C GLU A 149 -4.51 8.98 8.33
N THR A 150 -5.79 9.00 8.65
CA THR A 150 -6.85 9.51 7.79
C THR A 150 -7.73 10.45 8.60
N ASN A 151 -8.71 11.09 7.97
CA ASN A 151 -9.73 11.85 8.71
C ASN A 151 -10.69 10.94 9.49
N MET A 152 -10.60 9.62 9.32
CA MET A 152 -11.52 8.63 9.88
C MET A 152 -10.94 7.90 11.08
N TYR A 153 -9.64 7.59 11.04
CA TYR A 153 -8.94 6.84 12.09
C TYR A 153 -7.43 7.12 12.08
N ARG A 154 -6.78 6.74 13.18
CA ARG A 154 -5.32 6.72 13.33
C ARG A 154 -4.91 5.36 13.89
N ALA A 155 -4.18 4.59 13.10
CA ALA A 155 -3.75 3.25 13.49
C ALA A 155 -2.21 3.14 13.51
N PRO A 156 -1.60 2.55 14.55
CA PRO A 156 -0.18 2.22 14.55
C PRO A 156 0.20 1.30 13.39
N VAL A 157 1.39 1.51 12.82
CA VAL A 157 1.89 0.75 11.68
C VAL A 157 3.27 0.17 11.98
N PHE A 158 3.47 -1.09 11.57
CA PHE A 158 4.72 -1.83 11.77
C PHE A 158 5.24 -2.29 10.41
N THR A 159 6.44 -1.84 10.03
CA THR A 159 7.02 -2.19 8.72
C THR A 159 7.64 -3.59 8.75
N HIS A 160 7.37 -4.40 7.72
CA HIS A 160 7.96 -5.71 7.55
C HIS A 160 8.82 -5.78 6.28
N LYS A 161 9.69 -6.80 6.21
CA LYS A 161 10.48 -7.07 5.01
C LYS A 161 9.58 -7.73 3.95
N VAL A 162 9.54 -7.15 2.76
CA VAL A 162 8.87 -7.75 1.61
C VAL A 162 9.60 -9.04 1.21
N ALA A 163 8.88 -10.16 1.13
CA ALA A 163 9.45 -11.42 0.69
C ALA A 163 9.88 -11.34 -0.78
N THR A 164 11.03 -11.94 -1.12
CA THR A 164 11.59 -11.86 -2.48
C THR A 164 10.78 -12.64 -3.51
N THR A 165 9.92 -13.54 -3.03
CA THR A 165 8.98 -14.38 -3.77
C THR A 165 7.69 -13.66 -4.13
N ASP A 166 7.40 -12.52 -3.49
CA ASP A 166 6.09 -11.90 -3.55
C ASP A 166 6.08 -10.76 -4.57
N PHE A 167 5.03 -10.75 -5.38
CA PHE A 167 4.84 -9.78 -6.44
C PHE A 167 3.38 -9.35 -6.52
N LEU A 168 3.17 -8.11 -6.98
CA LEU A 168 1.83 -7.61 -7.26
C LEU A 168 1.43 -7.98 -8.69
N LEU A 169 0.38 -8.79 -8.83
CA LEU A 169 -0.29 -9.05 -10.10
C LEU A 169 -1.36 -7.99 -10.36
N VAL A 170 -1.26 -7.29 -11.48
CA VAL A 170 -2.12 -6.16 -11.85
C VAL A 170 -2.89 -6.49 -13.11
N ARG A 171 -4.23 -6.52 -13.01
CA ARG A 171 -5.14 -6.68 -14.16
C ARG A 171 -5.77 -5.34 -14.52
N SER A 172 -5.55 -4.87 -15.74
CA SER A 172 -6.25 -3.69 -16.26
C SER A 172 -7.69 -4.03 -16.66
N ALA A 173 -8.56 -3.02 -16.76
CA ALA A 173 -9.92 -3.16 -17.27
C ALA A 173 -9.99 -3.78 -18.69
N LYS A 174 -8.94 -3.64 -19.50
CA LYS A 174 -8.83 -4.22 -20.84
C LYS A 174 -8.26 -5.66 -20.83
N GLY A 175 -8.14 -6.30 -19.67
CA GLY A 175 -7.62 -7.67 -19.55
C GLY A 175 -6.09 -7.80 -19.63
N LYS A 176 -5.35 -6.71 -19.80
CA LYS A 176 -3.88 -6.74 -19.74
C LYS A 176 -3.41 -7.12 -18.33
N ILE A 177 -2.59 -8.17 -18.24
CA ILE A 177 -1.95 -8.64 -17.01
C ILE A 177 -0.52 -8.12 -16.93
N SER A 178 -0.15 -7.57 -15.78
CA SER A 178 1.19 -7.06 -15.52
C SER A 178 1.68 -7.49 -14.13
N ILE A 179 2.98 -7.64 -13.95
CA ILE A 179 3.60 -7.94 -12.65
C ILE A 179 4.47 -6.76 -12.22
N ARG A 180 4.44 -6.44 -10.92
CA ARG A 180 5.24 -5.37 -10.32
C ARG A 180 5.86 -5.81 -9.00
N ARG A 181 7.02 -5.24 -8.67
CA ARG A 181 7.63 -5.35 -7.34
C ARG A 181 6.81 -4.52 -6.33
N ILE A 182 6.72 -5.03 -5.11
CA ILE A 182 6.21 -4.29 -3.95
C ILE A 182 7.41 -3.54 -3.33
N ASP A 183 7.26 -2.25 -3.05
CA ASP A 183 8.35 -1.44 -2.50
C ASP A 183 8.45 -1.62 -0.99
N LYS A 184 7.31 -1.60 -0.29
CA LYS A 184 7.20 -1.76 1.17
C LYS A 184 5.93 -2.53 1.53
N VAL A 185 5.99 -3.29 2.61
CA VAL A 185 4.83 -3.88 3.27
C VAL A 185 4.84 -3.47 4.73
N ALA A 186 3.68 -3.11 5.25
CA ALA A 186 3.51 -2.79 6.65
C ALA A 186 2.16 -3.30 7.15
N VAL A 187 2.15 -3.68 8.41
CA VAL A 187 0.97 -4.15 9.12
C VAL A 187 0.34 -2.96 9.83
N VAL A 188 -0.94 -2.72 9.57
CA VAL A 188 -1.79 -1.74 10.24
C VAL A 188 -2.45 -2.44 11.42
N ALA A 189 -2.18 -1.95 12.63
CA ALA A 189 -2.77 -2.47 13.84
C ALA A 189 -4.20 -1.93 14.04
N GLN A 190 -4.69 -2.00 15.27
CA GLN A 190 -6.03 -1.52 15.64
C GLN A 190 -6.22 -0.04 15.30
N GLN A 191 -7.40 0.27 14.76
CA GLN A 191 -7.87 1.61 14.41
C GLN A 191 -8.34 2.44 15.62
#